data_AF-A0A183GGD8-F1
#
_entry.id   AF-A0A183GGD8-F1
#
_cell.length_a   1.000
_cell.length_b   1.000
_cell.length_c   1.000
_cell.angle_alpha   90.00
_cell.angle_beta   90.00
_cell.angle_gamma   90.00
#
_symmetry.space_group_name_H-M   'P 1'
#
loop_
_entity.id
_entity.type
_entity.pdbx_description
1 polymer ?
#
loop_
_entity_poly.entity_id
_entity_poly.type
_entity_poly.pdbx_seq_one_letter_code
_entity_poly.pdbx_strand_id
1 'polypeptide(L)'
;MNSRVSAAWSKWRSLTGVLCDRKIPGHLKSKIYRAIVRPVAMYGAECWSATREVETRLSAMETKMLRWTAGVTRMDRIRNDAIRQKFGVAPIADKMCEARLRWYGHVLRGKEDSVCKIGLELEVSRKHPRGRPKQRWSDTLHMDMKVTGVHPHEAQDRERWRHNTRRADPATKRDKR
;
A
#
# COMPACT_ATOMS: atom_id res chain seq x y z
N MET A 1 -2.43 -13.68 -5.31
CA MET A 1 -3.35 -12.57 -4.97
C MET A 1 -4.43 -13.01 -3.98
N ASN A 2 -5.22 -14.05 -4.32
CA ASN A 2 -6.27 -14.58 -3.46
C ASN A 2 -5.77 -15.00 -2.07
N SER A 3 -4.58 -15.58 -1.97
CA SER A 3 -3.95 -15.94 -0.69
C SER A 3 -3.73 -14.73 0.24
N ARG A 4 -3.33 -13.57 -0.29
CA ARG A 4 -3.08 -12.35 0.50
C ARG A 4 -4.36 -11.72 1.00
N VAL A 5 -5.37 -11.64 0.12
CA VAL A 5 -6.71 -11.18 0.48
C VAL A 5 -7.28 -12.09 1.57
N SER A 6 -7.13 -13.41 1.42
CA SER A 6 -7.52 -14.39 2.43
C SER A 6 -6.77 -14.18 3.75
N ALA A 7 -5.45 -14.04 3.73
CA ALA A 7 -4.63 -13.82 4.92
C ALA A 7 -5.01 -12.53 5.66
N ALA A 8 -5.21 -11.43 4.93
CA ALA A 8 -5.66 -10.17 5.50
C ALA A 8 -7.07 -10.30 6.11
N TRP A 9 -7.97 -11.04 5.47
CA TRP A 9 -9.29 -11.36 6.02
C TRP A 9 -9.21 -12.19 7.29
N SER A 10 -8.38 -13.23 7.31
CA SER A 10 -8.17 -14.05 8.52
C SER A 10 -7.63 -13.19 9.67
N LYS A 11 -6.66 -12.30 9.39
CA LYS A 11 -6.13 -11.39 10.42
C LYS A 11 -7.15 -10.36 10.88
N TRP A 12 -7.96 -9.81 9.98
CA TRP A 12 -9.04 -8.89 10.35
C TRP A 12 -10.11 -9.60 11.20
N ARG A 13 -10.48 -10.84 10.83
CA ARG A 13 -11.47 -11.64 11.57
C ARG A 13 -11.03 -11.96 13.00
N SER A 14 -9.74 -12.22 13.22
CA SER A 14 -9.24 -12.44 14.59
C SER A 14 -9.29 -11.18 15.47
N LEU A 15 -9.52 -10.01 14.88
CA LEU A 15 -9.54 -8.72 15.57
C LEU A 15 -10.95 -8.12 15.66
N THR A 16 -12.00 -8.84 15.24
CA THR A 16 -13.38 -8.34 15.23
C THR A 16 -13.90 -7.98 16.62
N GLY A 17 -13.47 -8.68 17.67
CA GLY A 17 -13.80 -8.34 19.06
C GLY A 17 -13.39 -6.92 19.44
N VAL A 18 -12.38 -6.34 18.77
CA VAL A 18 -11.94 -4.95 18.98
C VAL A 18 -12.43 -4.03 17.85
N LEU A 19 -12.30 -4.47 16.60
CA LEU A 19 -12.65 -3.67 15.42
C LEU A 19 -14.16 -3.44 15.28
N CYS A 20 -14.99 -4.37 15.72
CA CYS A 20 -16.44 -4.25 15.64
C CYS A 20 -17.08 -3.76 16.95
N ASP A 21 -16.33 -3.64 18.05
CA ASP A 21 -16.87 -3.14 19.32
C ASP A 21 -17.18 -1.64 19.25
N ARG A 22 -18.43 -1.27 19.53
CA ARG A 22 -18.89 0.13 19.51
C ARG A 22 -18.26 0.98 20.62
N LYS A 23 -17.81 0.37 21.72
CA LYS A 23 -17.18 1.07 22.86
C LYS A 23 -15.78 1.57 22.51
N ILE A 24 -15.13 0.97 21.52
CA ILE A 24 -13.75 1.30 21.16
C ILE A 24 -13.71 2.50 20.21
N PRO A 25 -12.96 3.56 20.55
CA PRO A 25 -12.82 4.73 19.70
C PRO A 25 -12.31 4.40 18.29
N GLY A 26 -12.89 5.04 17.28
CA GLY A 26 -12.55 4.79 15.86
C GLY A 26 -11.08 5.01 15.50
N HIS A 27 -10.38 5.91 16.19
CA HIS A 27 -8.95 6.16 15.96
C HIS A 27 -8.07 4.98 16.40
N LEU A 28 -8.42 4.27 17.47
CA LEU A 28 -7.72 3.04 17.88
C LEU A 28 -7.94 1.93 16.87
N LYS A 29 -9.18 1.79 16.38
CA LYS A 29 -9.51 0.84 15.30
C LYS A 29 -8.72 1.14 14.03
N SER A 30 -8.58 2.41 13.67
CA SER A 30 -7.73 2.85 12.56
C SER A 30 -6.26 2.46 12.78
N LYS A 31 -5.71 2.74 13.96
CA LYS A 31 -4.32 2.40 14.31
C LYS A 31 -4.08 0.88 14.20
N ILE A 32 -5.02 0.07 14.71
CA ILE A 32 -4.97 -1.39 14.59
C ILE A 32 -5.02 -1.84 13.13
N TYR A 33 -5.92 -1.27 12.33
CA TYR A 33 -6.01 -1.60 10.91
C TYR A 33 -4.69 -1.28 10.18
N ARG A 34 -4.18 -0.06 10.35
CA ARG A 34 -2.93 0.43 9.71
C ARG A 34 -1.70 -0.37 10.16
N ALA A 35 -1.62 -0.75 11.43
CA ALA A 35 -0.46 -1.42 12.00
C ALA A 35 -0.47 -2.95 11.83
N ILE A 36 -1.65 -3.58 11.77
CA ILE A 36 -1.76 -5.05 11.83
C ILE A 36 -2.37 -5.64 10.56
N VAL A 37 -3.48 -5.09 10.08
CA VAL A 37 -4.23 -5.69 8.96
C VAL A 37 -3.63 -5.30 7.62
N ARG A 38 -3.35 -4.01 7.42
CA ARG A 38 -2.82 -3.50 6.15
C ARG A 38 -1.45 -4.08 5.79
N PRO A 39 -0.48 -4.23 6.70
CA PRO A 39 0.82 -4.83 6.37
C PRO A 39 0.70 -6.27 5.88
N VAL A 40 -0.23 -7.06 6.44
CA VAL A 40 -0.51 -8.44 5.98
C VAL A 40 -1.04 -8.43 4.55
N ALA A 41 -1.95 -7.52 4.23
CA ALA A 41 -2.47 -7.37 2.87
C ALA A 41 -1.40 -6.96 1.86
N MET A 42 -0.44 -6.13 2.30
CA MET A 42 0.62 -5.55 1.49
C MET A 42 1.94 -6.33 1.52
N TYR A 43 1.98 -7.53 2.09
CA TYR A 43 3.24 -8.26 2.27
C TYR A 43 3.96 -8.54 0.94
N GLY A 44 5.10 -7.87 0.74
CA GLY A 44 5.91 -7.93 -0.49
C GLY A 44 5.47 -6.97 -1.60
N ALA A 45 4.57 -6.00 -1.32
CA ALA A 45 4.07 -5.03 -2.30
C ALA A 45 5.17 -4.22 -3.02
N GLU A 46 6.33 -4.10 -2.38
CA GLU A 46 7.56 -3.49 -2.89
C GLU A 46 8.01 -4.11 -4.21
N CYS A 47 7.79 -5.41 -4.42
CA CYS A 47 8.30 -6.15 -5.59
C CYS A 47 7.19 -6.58 -6.57
N TRP A 48 5.94 -6.14 -6.37
CA TRP A 48 4.84 -6.56 -7.26
C TRP A 48 4.78 -5.70 -8.52
N SER A 49 4.46 -6.29 -9.67
CA SER A 49 3.82 -5.56 -10.77
C SER A 49 2.38 -5.28 -10.36
N ALA A 50 2.11 -4.11 -9.77
CA ALA A 50 0.78 -3.75 -9.28
C ALA A 50 -0.16 -3.47 -10.46
N THR A 51 -0.76 -4.53 -11.01
CA THR A 51 -1.79 -4.38 -12.04
C THR A 51 -3.03 -3.72 -11.43
N ARG A 52 -3.78 -3.00 -12.27
CA ARG A 52 -5.07 -2.38 -11.86
C ARG A 52 -6.02 -3.37 -11.19
N GLU A 53 -6.00 -4.63 -11.62
CA GLU A 53 -6.82 -5.70 -11.03
C GLU A 53 -6.42 -5.98 -9.57
N VAL A 54 -5.12 -6.05 -9.28
CA VAL A 54 -4.60 -6.26 -7.92
C VAL A 54 -4.99 -5.08 -7.03
N GLU A 55 -4.79 -3.85 -7.50
CA GLU A 55 -5.15 -2.64 -6.77
C GLU A 55 -6.66 -2.56 -6.49
N THR A 56 -7.48 -2.90 -7.48
CA THR A 56 -8.96 -2.91 -7.35
C THR A 56 -9.40 -3.94 -6.31
N ARG A 57 -8.82 -5.15 -6.35
CA ARG A 57 -9.14 -6.21 -5.38
C ARG A 57 -8.73 -5.83 -3.95
N LEU A 58 -7.54 -5.25 -3.76
CA LEU A 58 -7.10 -4.77 -2.45
C LEU A 58 -7.96 -3.61 -1.95
N SER A 59 -8.31 -2.68 -2.84
CA SER A 59 -9.16 -1.53 -2.52
C SER A 59 -10.56 -1.97 -2.10
N ALA A 60 -11.14 -2.95 -2.79
CA ALA A 60 -12.44 -3.53 -2.43
C ALA A 60 -12.39 -4.24 -1.07
N MET A 61 -11.33 -5.00 -0.81
CA MET A 61 -11.10 -5.65 0.48
C MET A 61 -10.98 -4.64 1.63
N GLU A 62 -10.10 -3.64 1.50
CA GLU A 62 -9.90 -2.57 2.48
C GLU A 62 -11.22 -1.85 2.78
N THR A 63 -11.93 -1.43 1.73
CA THR A 63 -13.21 -0.73 1.88
C THR A 63 -14.24 -1.58 2.61
N LYS A 64 -14.34 -2.88 2.28
CA LYS A 64 -15.28 -3.79 2.93
C LYS A 64 -14.96 -3.97 4.41
N MET A 65 -13.69 -4.14 4.76
CA MET A 65 -13.23 -4.23 6.15
C MET A 65 -13.54 -2.96 6.95
N LEU A 66 -13.20 -1.79 6.40
CA LEU A 66 -13.45 -0.51 7.08
C LEU A 66 -14.95 -0.22 7.26
N ARG A 67 -15.78 -0.56 6.28
CA ARG A 67 -17.25 -0.45 6.40
C ARG A 67 -17.79 -1.31 7.53
N TRP A 68 -17.35 -2.56 7.62
CA TRP A 68 -17.73 -3.46 8.72
C TRP A 68 -17.25 -2.92 10.08
N THR A 69 -16.01 -2.45 10.17
CA THR A 69 -15.46 -1.80 11.37
C THR A 69 -16.26 -0.55 11.78
N ALA A 70 -16.83 0.17 10.82
CA ALA A 70 -17.68 1.34 11.05
C ALA A 70 -19.15 1.00 11.34
N GLY A 71 -19.57 -0.25 11.19
CA GLY A 71 -20.98 -0.65 11.27
C GLY A 71 -21.84 -0.11 10.13
N VAL A 72 -21.23 0.20 8.98
CA VAL A 72 -21.89 0.79 7.80
C VAL A 72 -22.14 -0.30 6.76
N THR A 73 -23.35 -0.30 6.22
CA THR A 73 -23.82 -1.18 5.16
C THR A 73 -23.78 -0.48 3.80
N ARG A 74 -24.20 -1.17 2.73
CA ARG A 74 -24.39 -0.54 1.41
C ARG A 74 -25.64 0.35 1.36
N MET A 75 -26.63 0.10 2.22
CA MET A 75 -27.89 0.85 2.24
C MET A 75 -27.73 2.28 2.74
N ASP A 76 -26.71 2.53 3.56
CA ASP A 76 -26.39 3.86 4.09
C ASP A 76 -25.88 4.82 3.00
N ARG A 77 -25.58 4.33 1.78
CA ARG A 77 -25.12 5.12 0.62
C ARG A 77 -23.91 6.04 0.89
N ILE A 78 -23.17 5.79 1.97
CA ILE A 78 -21.95 6.53 2.32
C ILE A 78 -20.87 6.23 1.28
N ARG A 79 -20.18 7.27 0.77
CA ARG A 79 -19.08 7.13 -0.20
C ARG A 79 -17.85 6.46 0.43
N ASN A 80 -17.08 5.70 -0.36
CA ASN A 80 -15.87 5.02 0.13
C ASN A 80 -14.84 5.99 0.69
N ASP A 81 -14.72 7.18 0.10
CA ASP A 81 -13.76 8.19 0.54
C ASP A 81 -14.15 8.79 1.89
N ALA A 82 -15.45 8.93 2.18
CA ALA A 82 -15.92 9.33 3.51
C ALA A 82 -15.58 8.27 4.58
N ILE A 83 -15.67 6.98 4.24
CA ILE A 83 -15.23 5.89 5.15
C ILE A 83 -13.72 5.98 5.40
N ARG A 84 -12.92 6.17 4.35
CA ARG A 84 -11.46 6.34 4.45
C ARG A 84 -11.07 7.55 5.30
N GLN A 85 -11.71 8.70 5.06
CA GLN A 85 -11.52 9.92 5.84
C GLN A 85 -11.87 9.71 7.31
N LYS A 86 -12.98 9.02 7.62
CA LYS A 86 -13.39 8.70 9.00
C LYS A 86 -12.30 7.92 9.76
N PHE A 87 -11.60 7.01 9.08
CA PHE A 87 -10.49 6.27 9.68
C PHE A 87 -9.12 6.95 9.49
N GLY A 88 -8.98 8.06 8.77
CA GLY A 88 -7.67 8.65 8.47
C GLY A 88 -6.75 7.67 7.73
N VAL A 89 -7.34 6.89 6.83
CA VAL A 89 -6.71 5.78 6.10
C VAL A 89 -6.66 6.17 4.63
N ALA A 90 -5.48 6.27 4.06
CA ALA A 90 -5.35 6.49 2.62
C ALA A 90 -5.66 5.24 1.82
N PRO A 91 -6.02 5.36 0.53
CA PRO A 91 -6.15 4.21 -0.36
C PRO A 91 -4.94 3.27 -0.27
N ILE A 92 -5.21 1.96 -0.18
CA ILE A 92 -4.14 0.95 -0.11
C ILE A 92 -3.18 1.01 -1.30
N ALA A 93 -3.64 1.44 -2.49
CA ALA A 93 -2.80 1.63 -3.68
C ALA A 93 -1.72 2.71 -3.43
N ASP A 94 -2.10 3.85 -2.86
CA ASP A 94 -1.16 4.93 -2.51
C ASP A 94 -0.12 4.44 -1.49
N LYS A 95 -0.56 3.59 -0.55
CA LYS A 95 0.36 3.01 0.42
C LYS A 95 1.32 2.00 -0.21
N MET A 96 0.87 1.25 -1.22
CA MET A 96 1.72 0.35 -2.00
C MET A 96 2.75 1.12 -2.82
N CYS A 97 2.36 2.25 -3.43
CA CYS A 97 3.25 3.17 -4.10
C CYS A 97 4.34 3.69 -3.14
N GLU A 98 3.96 4.15 -1.94
CA GLU A 98 4.91 4.55 -0.89
C GLU A 98 5.89 3.43 -0.55
N ALA A 99 5.42 2.18 -0.38
CA ALA A 99 6.28 1.04 -0.07
C ALA A 99 7.28 0.75 -1.20
N ARG A 100 6.82 0.78 -2.47
CA ARG A 100 7.67 0.54 -3.64
C ARG A 100 8.75 1.61 -3.77
N LEU A 101 8.40 2.89 -3.63
CA LEU A 101 9.36 3.99 -3.71
C LEU A 101 10.34 3.99 -2.53
N ARG A 102 9.87 3.60 -1.33
CA ARG A 102 10.76 3.42 -0.17
C ARG A 102 11.81 2.34 -0.43
N TRP A 103 11.40 1.19 -0.98
CA TRP A 103 12.31 0.11 -1.36
C TRP A 103 13.25 0.55 -2.47
N TYR A 104 12.74 1.16 -3.54
CA TYR A 104 13.54 1.65 -4.67
C TYR A 104 14.61 2.64 -4.22
N GLY A 105 14.25 3.63 -3.40
CA GLY A 105 15.24 4.56 -2.85
C GLY A 105 16.29 3.87 -1.97
N HIS A 106 15.92 2.80 -1.25
CA HIS A 106 16.90 1.98 -0.51
C HIS A 106 17.88 1.29 -1.45
N VAL A 107 17.42 0.74 -2.57
CA VAL A 107 18.27 0.13 -3.60
C VAL A 107 19.20 1.17 -4.24
N LEU A 108 18.70 2.37 -4.57
CA LEU A 108 19.50 3.44 -5.18
C LEU A 108 20.65 3.95 -4.29
N ARG A 109 20.48 3.89 -2.97
CA ARG A 109 21.53 4.23 -1.99
C ARG A 109 22.47 3.06 -1.67
N GLY A 110 22.14 1.86 -2.16
CA GLY A 110 22.97 0.68 -2.01
C GLY A 110 24.25 0.76 -2.84
N LYS A 111 25.21 -0.09 -2.50
CA LYS A 111 26.44 -0.24 -3.30
C LYS A 111 26.13 -0.83 -4.68
N GLU A 112 26.99 -0.54 -5.66
CA GLU A 112 26.86 -1.00 -7.05
C GLU A 112 26.86 -2.54 -7.16
N ASP A 113 27.70 -3.18 -6.35
CA ASP A 113 27.87 -4.63 -6.27
C ASP A 113 26.74 -5.33 -5.47
N SER A 114 25.78 -4.58 -4.93
CA SER A 114 24.69 -5.18 -4.18
C SER A 114 23.74 -5.95 -5.09
N VAL A 115 23.35 -7.16 -4.67
CA VAL A 115 22.44 -8.04 -5.43
C VAL A 115 21.14 -7.32 -5.82
N CYS A 116 20.61 -6.45 -4.94
CA CYS A 116 19.41 -5.67 -5.22
C CYS A 116 19.60 -4.68 -6.38
N LYS A 117 20.77 -4.05 -6.48
CA LYS A 117 21.05 -3.06 -7.53
C LYS A 117 21.36 -3.73 -8.86
N ILE A 118 22.17 -4.79 -8.82
CA ILE A 118 22.39 -5.68 -9.98
C ILE A 118 21.04 -6.21 -10.52
N GLY A 119 20.17 -6.72 -9.63
CA GLY A 119 18.87 -7.25 -10.02
C GLY A 119 17.88 -6.19 -10.54
N LEU A 120 18.02 -4.93 -10.12
CA LEU A 120 17.25 -3.80 -10.61
C LEU A 120 17.64 -3.41 -12.04
N GLU A 121 18.93 -3.45 -12.34
CA GLU A 121 19.50 -3.07 -13.66
C GLU A 121 19.49 -4.22 -14.67
N LEU A 122 19.31 -5.46 -14.20
CA LEU A 122 19.30 -6.65 -15.04
C LEU A 122 18.13 -6.64 -16.03
N GLU A 123 18.40 -6.27 -17.27
CA GLU A 123 17.46 -6.42 -18.38
C GLU A 123 17.53 -7.83 -18.98
N VAL A 124 16.56 -8.67 -18.62
CA VAL A 124 16.40 -9.98 -19.26
C VAL A 124 15.68 -9.81 -20.60
N SER A 125 16.44 -9.71 -21.69
CA SER A 125 15.90 -9.71 -23.06
C SER A 125 15.26 -11.07 -23.37
N ARG A 126 13.92 -11.14 -23.28
CA ARG A 126 13.13 -12.31 -23.70
C ARG A 126 11.94 -11.84 -24.53
N LYS A 127 11.68 -12.51 -25.65
CA LYS A 127 10.40 -12.40 -26.39
C LYS A 127 9.29 -12.91 -25.47
N HIS A 128 8.29 -12.07 -25.19
CA HIS A 128 7.17 -12.46 -24.34
C HIS A 128 6.19 -13.37 -25.10
N PRO A 129 5.82 -14.54 -24.54
CA PRO A 129 4.76 -15.37 -25.10
C PRO A 129 3.43 -14.61 -25.18
N ARG A 130 2.58 -14.96 -26.16
CA ARG A 130 1.21 -14.45 -26.23
C ARG A 130 0.46 -14.78 -24.93
N GLY A 131 -0.21 -13.79 -24.35
CA GLY A 131 -1.07 -13.95 -23.16
C GLY A 131 -0.48 -13.49 -21.82
N ARG A 132 0.83 -13.18 -21.72
CA ARG A 132 1.42 -12.64 -20.48
C ARG A 132 1.02 -11.17 -20.28
N PRO A 133 0.69 -10.73 -19.04
CA PRO A 133 0.47 -9.30 -18.76
C PRO A 133 1.67 -8.45 -19.19
N LYS A 134 1.41 -7.38 -19.94
CA LYS A 134 2.45 -6.51 -20.50
C LYS A 134 3.16 -5.63 -19.45
N GLN A 135 2.52 -5.40 -18.30
CA GLN A 135 2.99 -4.48 -17.27
C GLN A 135 4.17 -5.08 -16.49
N ARG A 136 5.33 -4.43 -16.58
CA ARG A 136 6.52 -4.74 -15.78
C ARG A 136 6.46 -4.04 -14.43
N TRP A 137 7.31 -4.50 -13.52
CA TRP A 137 7.54 -3.80 -12.26
C TRP A 137 8.12 -2.39 -12.52
N SER A 138 9.06 -2.26 -13.47
CA SER A 138 9.63 -0.97 -13.89
C SER A 138 8.58 -0.01 -14.45
N ASP A 139 7.63 -0.47 -15.25
CA ASP A 139 6.52 0.35 -15.75
C ASP A 139 5.69 0.94 -14.60
N THR A 140 5.43 0.11 -13.58
CA THR A 140 4.69 0.52 -12.38
C THR A 140 5.49 1.55 -11.59
N LEU A 141 6.79 1.34 -11.43
CA LEU A 141 7.69 2.28 -10.75
C LEU A 141 7.73 3.64 -11.47
N HIS A 142 7.81 3.66 -12.81
CA HIS A 142 7.78 4.90 -13.58
C HIS A 142 6.46 5.65 -13.40
N MET A 143 5.33 4.93 -13.34
CA MET A 143 4.04 5.54 -13.02
C MET A 143 4.03 6.12 -11.60
N ASP A 144 4.53 5.38 -10.61
CA ASP A 144 4.61 5.84 -9.21
C ASP A 144 5.47 7.11 -9.08
N MET A 145 6.63 7.16 -9.75
CA MET A 145 7.50 8.34 -9.79
C MET A 145 6.81 9.52 -10.46
N LYS A 146 6.06 9.29 -11.55
CA LYS A 146 5.29 10.35 -12.22
C LYS A 146 4.16 10.90 -11.36
N VAL A 147 3.46 10.04 -10.62
CA VAL A 147 2.37 10.45 -9.71
C VAL A 147 2.91 11.23 -8.50
N THR A 148 4.06 10.82 -7.97
CA THR A 148 4.66 11.44 -6.78
C THR A 148 5.57 12.63 -7.09
N GLY A 149 6.00 12.77 -8.35
CA GLY A 149 6.91 13.83 -8.79
C GLY A 149 8.35 13.63 -8.31
N VAL A 150 8.75 12.42 -7.93
CA VAL A 150 10.11 12.13 -7.44
C VAL A 150 11.02 11.68 -8.57
N HIS A 151 12.29 12.06 -8.47
CA HIS A 151 13.32 11.67 -9.43
C HIS A 151 14.41 10.82 -8.76
N PRO A 152 14.99 9.81 -9.45
CA PRO A 152 15.96 8.89 -8.85
C PRO A 152 17.17 9.57 -8.17
N HIS A 153 17.66 10.68 -8.70
CA HIS A 153 18.80 11.41 -8.11
C HIS A 153 18.48 11.99 -6.72
N GLU A 154 17.21 12.25 -6.41
CA GLU A 154 16.78 12.72 -5.09
C GLU A 154 16.92 11.64 -4.02
N ALA A 155 17.07 10.36 -4.40
CA ALA A 155 17.16 9.25 -3.45
C ALA A 155 18.39 9.32 -2.55
N GLN A 156 19.45 10.05 -2.94
CA GLN A 156 20.65 10.23 -2.12
C GLN A 156 20.37 11.08 -0.87
N ASP A 157 19.51 12.08 -0.99
CA ASP A 157 19.00 12.82 0.16
C ASP A 157 17.86 12.01 0.82
N ARG A 158 18.21 11.33 1.92
CA ARG A 158 17.27 10.48 2.66
C ARG A 158 16.09 11.25 3.25
N GLU A 159 16.32 12.48 3.71
CA GLU A 159 15.31 13.33 4.31
C GLU A 159 14.30 13.76 3.24
N ARG A 160 14.80 14.31 2.13
CA ARG A 160 13.99 14.73 0.97
C ARG A 160 13.23 13.55 0.35
N TRP A 161 13.89 12.42 0.12
CA TRP A 161 13.25 11.21 -0.39
C TRP A 161 12.10 10.75 0.52
N ARG A 162 12.35 10.70 1.84
CA ARG A 162 11.33 10.31 2.81
C ARG A 162 10.16 11.29 2.82
N HIS A 163 10.42 12.60 2.77
CA HIS A 163 9.39 13.61 2.73
C HIS A 163 8.49 13.47 1.50
N ASN A 164 9.09 13.28 0.32
CA ASN A 164 8.37 13.22 -0.95
C ASN A 164 7.60 11.89 -1.13
N THR A 165 8.13 10.78 -0.61
CA THR A 165 7.53 9.45 -0.80
C THR A 165 6.54 9.06 0.31
N ARG A 166 6.73 9.50 1.56
CA ARG A 166 5.90 9.12 2.71
C ARG A 166 4.66 10.01 2.85
N ARG A 167 3.79 10.01 1.83
CA ARG A 167 2.63 10.92 1.74
C ARG A 167 1.27 10.24 1.89
N ALA A 168 1.20 8.90 1.88
CA ALA A 168 -0.08 8.21 1.78
C ALA A 168 -0.96 8.47 3.01
N ASP A 169 -0.59 7.95 4.18
CA ASP A 169 -1.41 8.18 5.38
C ASP A 169 -1.11 9.57 5.97
N PRO A 170 -2.12 10.43 6.16
CA PRO A 170 -1.92 11.72 6.80
C PRO A 170 -1.42 11.52 8.24
N ALA A 171 -0.46 12.32 8.67
CA ALA A 171 -0.08 12.37 10.07
C ALA A 171 -1.29 12.89 10.87
N THR A 172 -1.99 12.00 11.58
CA THR A 172 -3.07 12.44 12.46
C THR A 172 -2.47 13.28 13.56
N LYS A 173 -3.02 14.47 13.85
CA LYS A 173 -2.60 15.35 14.96
C LYS A 173 -2.51 14.60 16.31
N ARG A 174 -3.19 13.46 16.42
CA ARG A 174 -3.31 12.59 17.60
C ARG A 174 -2.29 11.44 17.66
N ASP A 175 -1.44 11.26 16.64
CA ASP A 175 -0.34 10.27 16.65
C ASP A 175 0.89 10.81 17.42
N LYS A 176 0.90 12.10 17.79
CA LYS A 176 2.00 12.80 18.48
C LYS A 176 1.88 12.81 20.01
N ARG A 177 1.41 11.73 20.62
CA ARG A 177 1.40 11.58 22.09
C ARG A 177 2.40 10.54 22.52
#